data_AF-A0A848VNU6-F1
#
_entry.id   AF-A0A848VNU6-F1
#
_cell.length_a   1.000
_cell.length_b   1.000
_cell.length_c   1.000
_cell.angle_alpha   90.00
_cell.angle_beta   90.00
_cell.angle_gamma   90.00
#
_symmetry.space_group_name_H-M   'P 1'
#
loop_
_entity.id
_entity.type
_entity.pdbx_description
1 polymer ?
#
loop_
_entity_poly.entity_id
_entity_poly.type
_entity_poly.pdbx_seq_one_letter_code
_entity_poly.pdbx_strand_id
1 'polypeptide(L)'
;MDRIVWRASLAALVLAAATGTALRGMLHLGWPLPFELENVRHAHSHLMYFAWVTPALVLLIYRRLGLDPPTRILAVLLVLGFASYVPFLLTGYAFAQMGSMRLPISISISTSALIAWYFAVAHYRRARRTSPNAFGRPFFDAAFALLVLASLGAWGLGIIQAIDPPNPVWFQTSLHLFLDGFAMGWLMLGVLGLA
;
A
#
# COMPACT_ATOMS: atom_id res chain seq x y z
N MET A 1 2.54 -20.95 4.66
CA MET A 1 2.03 -19.59 4.37
C MET A 1 3.04 -18.76 3.57
N ASP A 2 4.31 -18.72 3.96
CA ASP A 2 5.37 -17.95 3.30
C ASP A 2 5.40 -18.06 1.78
N ARG A 3 5.38 -19.29 1.26
CA ARG A 3 5.36 -19.54 -0.20
C ARG A 3 4.17 -18.88 -0.89
N ILE A 4 3.01 -18.82 -0.23
CA ILE A 4 1.81 -18.17 -0.76
C ILE A 4 2.02 -16.66 -0.77
N VAL A 5 2.50 -16.08 0.33
CA VAL A 5 2.79 -14.64 0.41
C VAL A 5 3.77 -14.22 -0.69
N TRP A 6 4.86 -14.96 -0.85
CA TRP A 6 5.84 -14.69 -1.91
C TRP A 6 5.26 -14.76 -3.31
N ARG A 7 4.53 -15.83 -3.63
CA ARG A 7 3.92 -16.00 -4.95
C ARG A 7 2.88 -14.93 -5.23
N ALA A 8 2.06 -14.60 -4.24
CA ALA A 8 1.02 -13.58 -4.35
C ALA A 8 1.64 -12.18 -4.52
N SER A 9 2.67 -11.83 -3.75
CA SER A 9 3.39 -10.57 -3.91
C SER A 9 4.12 -10.48 -5.25
N LEU A 10 4.68 -11.58 -5.76
CA LEU A 10 5.28 -11.61 -7.09
C LEU A 10 4.21 -11.47 -8.19
N ALA A 11 3.06 -12.12 -8.06
CA ALA A 11 1.95 -11.93 -8.99
C ALA A 11 1.45 -10.48 -8.98
N ALA A 12 1.37 -9.85 -7.80
CA ALA A 12 1.05 -8.43 -7.66
C ALA A 12 2.10 -7.54 -8.35
N LEU A 13 3.39 -7.84 -8.22
CA LEU A 13 4.46 -7.14 -8.94
C LEU A 13 4.29 -7.24 -10.46
N VAL A 14 4.06 -8.44 -10.98
CA VAL A 14 3.90 -8.65 -12.43
C VAL A 14 2.70 -7.87 -12.96
N LEU A 15 1.54 -7.97 -12.28
CA LEU A 15 0.34 -7.25 -12.66
C LEU A 15 0.52 -5.72 -12.52
N ALA A 16 1.21 -5.25 -11.48
CA ALA A 16 1.53 -3.85 -11.31
C ALA A 16 2.47 -3.35 -12.41
N ALA A 17 3.51 -4.11 -12.75
CA ALA A 17 4.44 -3.79 -13.82
C ALA A 17 3.72 -3.72 -15.18
N ALA A 18 2.85 -4.68 -15.49
CA ALA A 18 2.01 -4.65 -16.69
C ALA A 18 1.11 -3.41 -16.72
N THR A 19 0.46 -3.08 -15.61
CA THR A 19 -0.38 -1.88 -15.48
C THR A 19 0.43 -0.59 -15.64
N GLY A 20 1.65 -0.54 -15.10
CA GLY A 20 2.57 0.58 -15.26
C GLY A 20 3.09 0.73 -16.69
N THR A 21 3.30 -0.38 -17.41
CA THR A 21 3.61 -0.38 -18.84
C THR A 21 2.42 0.13 -19.64
N ALA A 22 1.20 -0.31 -19.34
CA ALA A 22 -0.03 0.19 -19.95
C ALA A 22 -0.18 1.71 -19.72
N LEU A 23 0.02 2.18 -18.50
CA LEU A 23 0.01 3.61 -18.16
C LEU A 23 0.98 4.42 -19.03
N ARG A 24 2.23 3.96 -19.17
CA ARG A 24 3.24 4.63 -20.01
C ARG A 24 2.90 4.55 -21.49
N GLY A 25 2.34 3.44 -21.96
CA GLY A 25 1.88 3.29 -23.33
C GLY A 25 0.70 4.21 -23.66
N MET A 26 -0.24 4.40 -22.74
CA MET A 26 -1.30 5.41 -22.88
C MET A 26 -0.71 6.83 -22.94
N LEU A 27 0.24 7.15 -22.05
CA LEU A 27 0.83 8.49 -21.93
C LEU A 27 1.74 8.87 -23.11
N HIS A 28 2.57 7.94 -23.58
CA HIS A 28 3.64 8.24 -24.56
C HIS A 28 3.40 7.64 -25.95
N LEU A 29 2.61 6.57 -26.06
CA LEU A 29 2.35 5.87 -27.32
C LEU A 29 0.90 6.03 -27.79
N GLY A 30 0.04 6.70 -27.02
CA GLY A 30 -1.36 6.94 -27.36
C GLY A 30 -2.20 5.66 -27.44
N TRP A 31 -1.88 4.62 -26.65
CA TRP A 31 -2.67 3.39 -26.64
C TRP A 31 -4.14 3.66 -26.26
N PRO A 32 -5.11 3.27 -27.11
CA PRO A 32 -6.52 3.58 -26.91
C PRO A 32 -7.19 2.57 -25.94
N LEU A 33 -6.70 2.51 -24.71
CA LEU A 33 -7.30 1.66 -23.68
C LEU A 33 -8.59 2.31 -23.14
N PRO A 34 -9.63 1.53 -22.80
CA PRO A 34 -10.93 2.04 -22.34
C PRO A 34 -10.91 2.42 -20.84
N PHE A 35 -9.80 2.99 -20.37
CA PHE A 35 -9.61 3.35 -18.97
C PHE A 35 -9.08 4.78 -18.86
N GLU A 36 -9.49 5.49 -17.82
CA GLU A 36 -8.93 6.80 -17.50
C GLU A 36 -7.48 6.65 -17.01
N LEU A 37 -6.58 7.49 -17.51
CA LEU A 37 -5.15 7.45 -17.16
C LEU A 37 -4.92 7.50 -15.64
N GLU A 38 -5.70 8.33 -14.95
CA GLU A 38 -5.64 8.46 -13.50
C GLU A 38 -6.07 7.17 -12.78
N ASN A 39 -7.10 6.49 -13.26
CA ASN A 39 -7.58 5.24 -12.68
C ASN A 39 -6.54 4.12 -12.84
N VAL A 40 -5.90 4.03 -14.00
CA VAL A 40 -4.78 3.10 -14.26
C VAL A 40 -3.62 3.39 -13.31
N ARG A 41 -3.28 4.67 -13.07
CA ARG A 41 -2.25 5.08 -12.11
C ARG A 41 -2.59 4.64 -10.68
N HIS A 42 -3.85 4.81 -10.25
CA HIS A 42 -4.28 4.40 -8.91
C HIS A 42 -4.29 2.87 -8.74
N ALA A 43 -4.77 2.13 -9.74
CA ALA A 43 -4.75 0.66 -9.73
C ALA A 43 -3.32 0.12 -9.65
N HIS A 44 -2.39 0.72 -10.40
CA HIS A 44 -0.96 0.41 -10.35
C HIS A 44 -0.38 0.65 -8.95
N SER A 45 -0.55 1.86 -8.39
CA SER A 45 0.08 2.22 -7.11
C SER A 45 -0.48 1.43 -5.92
N HIS A 46 -1.78 1.17 -5.88
CA HIS A 46 -2.41 0.40 -4.80
C HIS A 46 -1.94 -1.05 -4.79
N LEU A 47 -1.80 -1.66 -5.97
CA LEU A 47 -1.26 -3.01 -6.08
C LEU A 47 0.21 -3.07 -5.64
N MET A 48 1.02 -2.07 -6.04
CA MET A 48 2.42 -1.94 -5.63
C MET A 48 2.55 -1.84 -4.11
N TYR A 49 1.77 -0.97 -3.47
CA TYR A 49 1.88 -0.73 -2.04
C TYR A 49 1.26 -1.84 -1.19
N PHE A 50 0.07 -2.33 -1.52
CA PHE A 50 -0.70 -3.20 -0.62
C PHE A 50 -0.52 -4.70 -0.87
N ALA A 51 -0.36 -5.14 -2.12
CA ALA A 51 -0.24 -6.56 -2.45
C ALA A 51 1.20 -6.99 -2.77
N TRP A 52 2.00 -6.11 -3.37
CA TRP A 52 3.40 -6.41 -3.66
C TRP A 52 4.30 -6.16 -2.44
N VAL A 53 4.63 -4.90 -2.17
CA VAL A 53 5.82 -4.59 -1.37
C VAL A 53 5.58 -4.77 0.13
N THR A 54 4.44 -4.34 0.66
CA THR A 54 4.18 -4.38 2.11
C THR A 54 4.15 -5.79 2.68
N PRO A 55 3.35 -6.74 2.15
CA PRO A 55 3.31 -8.10 2.72
C PRO A 55 4.64 -8.83 2.55
N ALA A 56 5.35 -8.63 1.44
CA ALA A 56 6.68 -9.21 1.23
C ALA A 56 7.72 -8.65 2.21
N LEU A 57 7.75 -7.33 2.40
CA LEU A 57 8.69 -6.68 3.31
C LEU A 57 8.42 -7.05 4.77
N VAL A 58 7.16 -7.06 5.20
CA VAL A 58 6.81 -7.53 6.55
C VAL A 58 7.26 -8.98 6.74
N LEU A 59 7.02 -9.88 5.77
CA LEU A 59 7.49 -11.26 5.87
C LEU A 59 9.03 -11.32 6.01
N LEU A 60 9.77 -10.61 5.17
CA LEU A 60 11.23 -10.55 5.22
C LEU A 60 11.75 -10.05 6.56
N ILE A 61 11.16 -8.98 7.11
CA ILE A 61 11.53 -8.42 8.42
C ILE A 61 11.39 -9.48 9.51
N TYR A 62 10.26 -10.22 9.54
CA TYR A 62 10.04 -11.26 10.54
C TYR A 62 11.05 -12.40 10.41
N ARG A 63 11.37 -12.81 9.18
CA ARG A 63 12.38 -13.85 8.93
C ARG A 63 13.78 -13.39 9.36
N ARG A 64 14.14 -12.15 9.06
CA ARG A 64 15.42 -11.55 9.49
C ARG A 64 15.55 -11.47 11.01
N LEU A 65 14.44 -11.24 11.70
CA LEU A 65 14.38 -11.16 13.16
C LEU A 65 14.25 -12.53 13.85
N GLY A 66 14.13 -13.63 13.09
CA GLY A 66 13.89 -14.97 13.65
C GLY A 66 12.54 -15.12 14.34
N LEU A 67 11.51 -14.41 13.84
CA LEU A 67 10.16 -14.37 14.41
C LEU A 67 9.14 -15.07 13.51
N ASP A 68 8.03 -15.50 14.13
CA ASP A 68 6.88 -16.02 13.39
C ASP A 68 6.08 -14.89 12.74
N PRO A 69 5.88 -14.90 11.41
CA PRO A 69 5.19 -13.84 10.72
C PRO A 69 3.69 -13.80 11.03
N PRO A 70 3.05 -12.62 10.97
CA PRO A 70 1.64 -12.47 11.21
C PRO A 70 0.82 -12.92 10.00
N THR A 71 0.82 -14.23 9.74
CA THR A 71 0.28 -14.87 8.52
C THR A 71 -1.13 -14.43 8.15
N ARG A 72 -2.03 -14.28 9.12
CA ARG A 72 -3.40 -13.80 8.88
C ARG A 72 -3.45 -12.35 8.41
N ILE A 73 -2.63 -11.48 9.01
CA ILE A 73 -2.55 -10.05 8.63
C ILE A 73 -1.97 -9.93 7.22
N LEU A 74 -0.94 -10.71 6.89
CA LEU A 74 -0.37 -10.76 5.55
C LEU A 74 -1.39 -11.23 4.51
N ALA A 75 -2.19 -12.26 4.83
CA ALA A 75 -3.26 -12.72 3.96
C ALA A 75 -4.32 -11.65 3.73
N VAL A 76 -4.74 -10.93 4.79
CA VAL A 76 -5.68 -9.81 4.67
C VAL A 76 -5.12 -8.68 3.79
N LEU A 77 -3.86 -8.29 3.98
CA LEU A 77 -3.20 -7.28 3.14
C LEU A 77 -3.19 -7.68 1.66
N LEU A 78 -2.85 -8.95 1.37
CA LEU A 78 -2.86 -9.48 0.01
C LEU A 78 -4.27 -9.47 -0.59
N VAL A 79 -5.26 -9.98 0.14
CA VAL A 79 -6.66 -10.02 -0.32
C VAL A 79 -7.16 -8.61 -0.61
N LEU A 80 -6.96 -7.66 0.31
CA LEU A 80 -7.40 -6.28 0.12
C LEU A 80 -6.64 -5.58 -1.00
N GLY A 81 -5.33 -5.80 -1.12
CA GLY A 81 -4.52 -5.26 -2.20
C GLY A 81 -4.99 -5.74 -3.59
N PHE A 82 -5.21 -7.04 -3.75
CA PHE A 82 -5.77 -7.58 -5.00
C PHE A 82 -7.22 -7.13 -5.24
N ALA A 83 -8.06 -7.15 -4.20
CA ALA A 83 -9.45 -6.71 -4.30
C ALA A 83 -9.57 -5.23 -4.69
N SER A 84 -8.59 -4.40 -4.35
CA SER A 84 -8.57 -2.99 -4.71
C SER A 84 -8.33 -2.73 -6.20
N TYR A 85 -7.67 -3.66 -6.91
CA TYR A 85 -7.18 -3.42 -8.27
C TYR A 85 -8.29 -3.07 -9.26
N VAL A 86 -9.32 -3.91 -9.35
CA VAL A 86 -10.42 -3.70 -10.31
C VAL A 86 -11.23 -2.44 -10.00
N PRO A 87 -11.68 -2.18 -8.76
CA PRO A 87 -12.34 -0.93 -8.40
C PRO A 87 -11.51 0.31 -8.77
N PHE A 88 -10.21 0.34 -8.46
CA PHE A 88 -9.37 1.48 -8.84
C PHE A 88 -9.21 1.62 -10.35
N LEU A 89 -9.10 0.51 -11.09
CA LEU A 89 -8.95 0.55 -12.55
C LEU A 89 -10.21 1.11 -13.22
N LEU A 90 -11.40 0.81 -12.67
CA LEU A 90 -12.67 1.23 -13.24
C LEU A 90 -13.11 2.63 -12.80
N THR A 91 -13.03 2.91 -11.49
CA THR A 91 -13.63 4.13 -10.93
C THR A 91 -12.63 5.03 -10.20
N GLY A 92 -11.38 4.62 -10.04
CA GLY A 92 -10.41 5.38 -9.25
C GLY A 92 -10.95 5.68 -7.85
N TYR A 93 -10.87 6.95 -7.44
CA TYR A 93 -11.46 7.45 -6.19
C TYR A 93 -12.94 7.85 -6.30
N ALA A 94 -13.55 7.80 -7.50
CA ALA A 94 -14.95 8.12 -7.67
C ALA A 94 -15.86 7.05 -7.03
N PHE A 95 -17.08 7.47 -6.66
CA PHE A 95 -18.12 6.56 -6.20
C PHE A 95 -18.58 5.66 -7.35
N ALA A 96 -18.57 4.35 -7.12
CA ALA A 96 -19.13 3.37 -8.05
C ALA A 96 -20.66 3.40 -7.99
N GLN A 97 -21.30 3.41 -9.15
CA GLN A 97 -22.77 3.31 -9.27
C GLN A 97 -23.18 1.83 -9.23
N MET A 98 -24.02 1.45 -8.27
CA MET A 98 -24.60 0.11 -8.16
C MET A 98 -26.12 0.21 -8.00
N GLY A 99 -26.84 0.07 -9.12
CA GLY A 99 -28.27 0.36 -9.16
C GLY A 99 -28.53 1.84 -8.85
N SER A 100 -29.32 2.12 -7.81
CA SER A 100 -29.58 3.48 -7.31
C SER A 100 -28.55 3.97 -6.28
N MET A 101 -27.63 3.13 -5.82
CA MET A 101 -26.66 3.47 -4.77
C MET A 101 -25.34 3.96 -5.35
N ARG A 102 -24.71 4.91 -4.65
CA ARG A 102 -23.34 5.39 -4.91
C ARG A 102 -22.44 4.92 -3.77
N LEU A 103 -21.48 4.05 -4.07
CA LEU A 103 -20.64 3.41 -3.05
C LEU A 103 -19.15 3.75 -3.26
N PRO A 104 -18.42 4.16 -2.20
CA PRO A 104 -17.00 4.47 -2.29
C PRO A 104 -16.16 3.17 -2.18
N ILE A 105 -16.33 2.25 -3.15
CA ILE A 105 -15.76 0.89 -3.09
C ILE A 105 -14.24 0.93 -2.99
N SER A 106 -13.57 1.64 -3.90
CA SER A 106 -12.09 1.74 -3.93
C SER A 106 -11.53 2.32 -2.64
N ILE A 107 -12.15 3.40 -2.13
CA ILE A 107 -11.77 4.05 -0.88
C ILE A 107 -11.96 3.10 0.30
N SER A 108 -13.10 2.39 0.36
CA SER A 108 -13.40 1.49 1.48
C SER A 108 -12.40 0.32 1.57
N ILE A 109 -12.01 -0.24 0.42
CA ILE A 109 -11.00 -1.31 0.36
C ILE A 109 -9.62 -0.76 0.71
N SER A 110 -9.21 0.40 0.18
CA SER A 110 -7.90 0.99 0.50
C SER A 110 -7.79 1.42 1.96
N THR A 111 -8.84 1.99 2.55
CA THR A 111 -8.92 2.28 3.98
C THR A 111 -8.88 1.00 4.82
N SER A 112 -9.49 -0.09 4.36
CA SER A 112 -9.36 -1.39 5.05
C SER A 112 -7.93 -1.92 5.00
N ALA A 113 -7.22 -1.75 3.88
CA ALA A 113 -5.81 -2.12 3.76
C ALA A 113 -4.93 -1.26 4.69
N LEU A 114 -5.26 0.03 4.82
CA LEU A 114 -4.72 0.93 5.84
C LEU A 114 -4.91 0.32 7.23
N ILE A 115 -6.13 -0.04 7.62
CA ILE A 115 -6.37 -0.61 8.95
C ILE A 115 -5.54 -1.89 9.18
N ALA A 116 -5.41 -2.75 8.16
CA ALA A 116 -4.59 -3.95 8.21
C ALA A 116 -3.10 -3.67 8.49
N TRP A 117 -2.53 -2.57 7.99
CA TRP A 117 -1.13 -2.22 8.31
C TRP A 117 -0.92 -1.91 9.80
N TYR A 118 -1.96 -1.47 10.51
CA TYR A 118 -1.82 -1.02 11.89
C TYR A 118 -1.78 -2.24 12.79
N PHE A 119 -2.53 -3.27 12.41
CA PHE A 119 -2.38 -4.60 13.00
C PHE A 119 -0.98 -5.17 12.74
N ALA A 120 -0.39 -4.99 11.55
CA ALA A 120 0.98 -5.40 11.28
C ALA A 120 2.00 -4.66 12.16
N VAL A 121 1.86 -3.33 12.31
CA VAL A 121 2.66 -2.50 13.22
C VAL A 121 2.51 -2.99 14.65
N ALA A 122 1.29 -3.15 15.16
CA ALA A 122 1.02 -3.58 16.53
C ALA A 122 1.61 -4.96 16.81
N HIS A 123 1.45 -5.90 15.88
CA HIS A 123 2.05 -7.24 15.98
C HIS A 123 3.58 -7.16 16.01
N TYR A 124 4.18 -6.33 15.15
CA TYR A 124 5.63 -6.12 15.12
C TYR A 124 6.15 -5.56 16.46
N ARG A 125 5.48 -4.53 17.00
CA ARG A 125 5.85 -3.93 18.30
C ARG A 125 5.83 -4.95 19.44
N ARG A 126 4.91 -5.91 19.40
CA ARG A 126 4.83 -6.98 20.38
C ARG A 126 5.92 -8.04 20.16
N ALA A 127 6.04 -8.55 18.94
CA ALA A 127 6.91 -9.67 18.60
C ALA A 127 8.40 -9.30 18.67
N ARG A 128 8.78 -8.07 18.33
CA ARG A 128 10.19 -7.66 18.32
C ARG A 128 10.86 -7.78 19.69
N ARG A 129 10.10 -7.70 20.80
CA ARG A 129 10.64 -7.76 22.17
C ARG A 129 11.36 -9.07 22.47
N THR A 130 10.99 -10.15 21.78
CA THR A 130 11.57 -11.49 21.95
C THR A 130 12.56 -11.83 20.84
N SER A 131 12.87 -10.91 19.92
CA SER A 131 13.75 -11.22 18.81
C SER A 131 15.20 -11.37 19.28
N PRO A 132 15.92 -12.41 18.82
CA PRO A 132 17.34 -12.60 19.10
C PRO A 132 18.26 -11.68 18.28
N ASN A 133 17.76 -11.04 17.22
CA ASN A 133 18.56 -10.21 16.32
C ASN A 133 18.39 -8.72 16.63
N ALA A 134 19.48 -8.06 16.99
CA ALA A 134 19.49 -6.65 17.39
C ALA A 134 19.91 -5.68 16.28
N PHE A 135 20.70 -6.12 15.28
CA PHE A 135 21.39 -5.20 14.37
C PHE A 135 20.43 -4.46 13.42
N GLY A 136 19.52 -5.17 12.75
CA GLY A 136 18.54 -4.56 11.85
C GLY A 136 17.35 -3.86 12.54
N ARG A 137 17.22 -4.04 13.86
CA ARG A 137 16.01 -3.62 14.60
C ARG A 137 15.76 -2.11 14.59
N PRO A 138 16.77 -1.23 14.80
CA PRO A 138 16.54 0.21 14.74
C PRO A 138 15.97 0.68 13.40
N PHE A 139 16.43 0.08 12.30
CA PHE A 139 15.90 0.36 10.96
C PHE A 139 14.45 -0.08 10.80
N PHE A 140 14.10 -1.28 11.29
CA PHE A 140 12.71 -1.74 11.28
C PHE A 140 11.81 -0.91 12.18
N ASP A 141 12.28 -0.51 13.37
CA ASP A 141 11.53 0.36 14.29
C ASP A 141 11.25 1.72 13.64
N ALA A 142 12.25 2.33 13.00
CA ALA A 142 12.10 3.56 12.25
C ALA A 142 11.19 3.38 11.03
N ALA A 143 11.32 2.27 10.28
CA ALA A 143 10.46 1.95 9.15
C ALA A 143 8.99 1.91 9.56
N PHE A 144 8.65 1.12 10.59
CA PHE A 144 7.26 1.03 11.07
C PHE A 144 6.77 2.34 11.70
N ALA A 145 7.64 3.14 12.33
CA ALA A 145 7.26 4.47 12.80
C ALA A 145 6.92 5.41 11.64
N LEU A 146 7.70 5.39 10.57
CA LEU A 146 7.44 6.19 9.37
C LEU A 146 6.23 5.67 8.57
N LEU A 147 5.93 4.37 8.62
CA LEU A 147 4.67 3.83 8.09
C LEU A 147 3.46 4.45 8.82
N VAL A 148 3.53 4.54 10.15
CA VAL A 148 2.49 5.20 10.96
C VAL A 148 2.45 6.70 10.68
N LEU A 149 3.59 7.37 10.52
CA LEU A 149 3.59 8.79 10.16
C LEU A 149 2.98 9.04 8.77
N ALA A 150 3.33 8.21 7.78
CA ALA A 150 2.78 8.26 6.42
C ALA A 150 1.26 8.10 6.42
N SER A 151 0.72 7.31 7.36
CA SER A 151 -0.72 7.14 7.51
C SER A 151 -1.48 8.43 7.76
N LEU A 152 -0.86 9.42 8.40
CA LEU A 152 -1.48 10.73 8.62
C LEU A 152 -1.72 11.45 7.28
N GLY A 153 -0.80 11.29 6.32
CA GLY A 153 -0.99 11.77 4.95
C GLY A 153 -2.16 11.06 4.25
N ALA A 154 -2.28 9.74 4.40
CA ALA A 154 -3.39 8.98 3.82
C ALA A 154 -4.76 9.38 4.39
N TRP A 155 -4.86 9.54 5.72
CA TRP A 155 -6.08 10.06 6.36
C TRP A 155 -6.38 11.49 5.92
N GLY A 156 -5.35 12.34 5.86
CA GLY A 156 -5.44 13.71 5.36
C GLY A 156 -6.02 13.75 3.95
N LEU A 157 -5.50 12.94 3.02
CA LEU A 157 -6.01 12.82 1.66
C LEU A 157 -7.48 12.42 1.61
N GLY A 158 -7.93 11.51 2.49
CA GLY A 158 -9.34 11.12 2.58
C GLY A 158 -10.24 12.27 3.03
N ILE A 159 -9.83 13.02 4.06
CA ILE A 159 -10.56 14.18 4.57
C ILE A 159 -10.61 15.30 3.51
N ILE A 160 -9.47 15.60 2.90
CA ILE A 160 -9.33 16.67 1.90
C ILE A 160 -10.21 16.38 0.68
N GLN A 161 -10.25 15.13 0.21
CA GLN A 161 -11.15 14.75 -0.87
C GLN A 161 -12.63 14.89 -0.50
N ALA A 162 -12.99 14.73 0.78
CA ALA A 162 -14.37 14.87 1.23
C ALA A 162 -14.83 16.33 1.35
N ILE A 163 -13.92 17.24 1.73
CA ILE A 163 -14.26 18.67 1.94
C ILE A 163 -13.90 19.57 0.75
N ASP A 164 -13.09 19.08 -0.18
CA ASP A 164 -12.63 19.76 -1.41
C ASP A 164 -12.21 21.23 -1.18
N PRO A 165 -11.15 21.48 -0.39
CA PRO A 165 -10.76 22.84 -0.06
C PRO A 165 -10.18 23.54 -1.29
N PRO A 166 -10.42 24.86 -1.46
CA PRO A 166 -9.97 25.59 -2.66
C PRO A 166 -8.45 25.71 -2.77
N ASN A 167 -7.73 25.57 -1.65
CA ASN A 167 -6.28 25.67 -1.62
C ASN A 167 -5.64 24.26 -1.78
N PRO A 168 -4.88 24.01 -2.87
CA PRO A 168 -4.29 22.70 -3.13
C PRO A 168 -3.15 22.33 -2.18
N VAL A 169 -2.64 23.27 -1.36
CA VAL A 169 -1.51 23.04 -0.46
C VAL A 169 -1.75 21.87 0.49
N TRP A 170 -2.98 21.71 0.98
CA TRP A 170 -3.34 20.63 1.89
C TRP A 170 -3.25 19.26 1.22
N PHE A 171 -3.75 19.18 -0.02
CA PHE A 171 -3.69 17.96 -0.82
C PHE A 171 -2.24 17.57 -1.09
N GLN A 172 -1.43 18.51 -1.57
CA GLN A 172 -0.02 18.26 -1.89
C GLN A 172 0.78 17.86 -0.65
N THR A 173 0.59 18.56 0.48
CA THR A 173 1.29 18.25 1.73
C THR A 173 0.92 16.84 2.24
N SER A 174 -0.37 16.48 2.20
CA SER A 174 -0.83 15.16 2.63
C SER A 174 -0.33 14.06 1.69
N LEU A 175 -0.29 14.34 0.38
CA LEU A 175 0.27 13.45 -0.62
C LEU A 175 1.75 13.18 -0.38
N HIS A 176 2.55 14.23 -0.18
CA HIS A 176 3.98 14.11 0.12
C HIS A 176 4.24 13.39 1.44
N LEU A 177 3.51 13.73 2.50
CA LEU A 177 3.62 13.05 3.78
C LEU A 177 3.36 11.54 3.66
N PHE A 178 2.36 11.16 2.86
CA PHE A 178 2.10 9.75 2.57
C PHE A 178 3.19 9.11 1.71
N LEU A 179 3.47 9.67 0.54
CA LEU A 179 4.36 9.04 -0.44
C LEU A 179 5.81 8.99 0.05
N ASP A 180 6.33 10.09 0.60
CA ASP A 180 7.72 10.16 1.05
C ASP A 180 7.90 9.34 2.33
N GLY A 181 6.96 9.43 3.27
CA GLY A 181 6.96 8.61 4.49
C GLY A 181 6.85 7.11 4.19
N PHE A 182 6.07 6.72 3.17
CA PHE A 182 5.90 5.33 2.79
C PHE A 182 7.09 4.79 1.97
N ALA A 183 7.50 5.49 0.91
CA ALA A 183 8.55 5.01 0.01
C ALA A 183 9.95 5.24 0.58
N MET A 184 10.25 6.47 0.99
CA MET A 184 11.57 6.82 1.53
C MET A 184 11.70 6.47 3.00
N GLY A 185 10.60 6.41 3.75
CA GLY A 185 10.62 6.00 5.15
C GLY A 185 10.47 4.49 5.33
N TRP A 186 9.24 4.01 5.25
CA TRP A 186 8.88 2.61 5.49
C TRP A 186 9.66 1.62 4.62
N LEU A 187 9.63 1.81 3.30
CA LEU A 187 10.25 0.86 2.37
C LEU A 187 11.77 0.93 2.43
N MET A 188 12.37 2.11 2.29
CA MET A 188 13.83 2.25 2.26
C MET A 188 14.48 1.77 3.57
N LEU A 189 13.99 2.21 4.73
CA LEU A 189 14.54 1.75 6.02
C LEU A 189 14.27 0.26 6.26
N GLY A 190 13.10 -0.23 5.83
CA GLY A 190 12.78 -1.65 5.91
C GLY A 190 13.76 -2.50 5.11
N VAL A 191 14.16 -2.08 3.91
CA VAL A 191 15.18 -2.77 3.10
C VAL A 191 16.57 -2.63 3.71
N LEU A 192 16.95 -1.45 4.20
CA LEU A 192 18.25 -1.25 4.85
C LEU A 192 18.44 -2.14 6.08
N GLY A 193 17.39 -2.37 6.87
CA GLY A 193 17.47 -3.29 8.00
C GLY A 193 17.64 -4.77 7.61
N LEU A 194 17.42 -5.13 6.34
CA LEU A 194 17.65 -6.48 5.82
C LEU A 194 19.11 -6.73 5.39
N ALA A 195 19.88 -5.67 5.11
CA ALA A 195 21.31 -5.76 4.81
C ALA A 195 22.11 -6.28 6.03
#